data_AF-A0A7D9K2T9-F1
#
_entry.id   AF-A0A7D9K2T9-F1
#
_cell.length_a   1.000
_cell.length_b   1.000
_cell.length_c   1.000
_cell.angle_alpha   90.00
_cell.angle_beta   90.00
_cell.angle_gamma   90.00
#
_symmetry.space_group_name_H-M   'P 1'
#
loop_
_entity.id
_entity.type
_entity.pdbx_description
1 polymer ?
#
loop_
_entity_poly.entity_id
_entity_poly.type
_entity_poly.pdbx_seq_one_letter_code
_entity_poly.pdbx_strand_id
1 'polypeptide(L)'
;HICTCKAGYSGDGKKSCKLIDICSQDNGGCSFFADCASNKTSFTTRCTCKNGYIGDGTKCIGNVLESLQNDPNLREFHSRLMNSSIRQILSPENHVSVVAPNNNAFTSSRRKRRSVNSLSDLDLKHYIVSCVSLSENDVKAGDKSFVTVAGSWLNITSPMVINNNVSILSVLTAANSAILVVDKLLDVPDSDDDSLEHVSTFVRGILIIDY
;
A
#
# COMPACT_ATOMS: atom_id res chain seq x y z
N HIS A 1 18.08 -34.81 45.07
CA HIS A 1 16.93 -34.00 44.60
C HIS A 1 17.35 -33.14 43.43
N ILE A 2 16.53 -33.09 42.37
CA ILE A 2 16.67 -32.16 41.24
C ILE A 2 15.89 -30.90 41.62
N CYS A 3 16.52 -29.73 41.51
CA CYS A 3 15.87 -28.44 41.73
C CYS A 3 15.67 -27.78 40.36
N THR A 4 14.55 -27.10 40.17
CA THR A 4 14.23 -26.34 38.96
C THR A 4 13.92 -24.90 39.32
N CYS A 5 14.14 -23.98 38.39
CA CYS A 5 13.78 -22.57 38.59
C CYS A 5 12.26 -22.41 38.65
N LYS A 6 11.80 -21.34 39.32
CA LYS A 6 10.38 -20.95 39.31
C LYS A 6 9.94 -20.62 37.88
N ALA A 7 8.63 -20.71 37.62
CA ALA A 7 8.04 -20.34 36.33
C ALA A 7 8.52 -18.94 35.91
N GLY A 8 8.93 -18.81 34.64
CA GLY A 8 9.46 -17.57 34.07
C GLY A 8 10.92 -17.24 34.40
N TYR A 9 11.64 -18.17 35.03
CA TYR A 9 13.09 -18.09 35.29
C TYR A 9 13.80 -19.31 34.66
N SER A 10 15.04 -19.11 34.21
CA SER A 10 15.90 -20.16 33.64
C SER A 10 17.28 -20.20 34.32
N GLY A 11 17.87 -21.40 34.32
CA GLY A 11 19.24 -21.65 34.78
C GLY A 11 19.37 -22.91 35.63
N ASP A 12 20.27 -22.91 36.64
CA ASP A 12 20.74 -24.14 37.30
C ASP A 12 19.77 -24.75 38.34
N GLY A 13 18.62 -24.11 38.56
CA GLY A 13 17.61 -24.53 39.52
C GLY A 13 17.99 -24.34 41.00
N LYS A 14 19.15 -23.74 41.31
CA LYS A 14 19.64 -23.55 42.69
C LYS A 14 19.97 -22.09 42.99
N LYS A 15 21.07 -21.57 42.44
CA LYS A 15 21.60 -20.22 42.73
C LYS A 15 21.55 -19.31 41.51
N SER A 16 21.52 -19.89 40.32
CA SER A 16 21.58 -19.18 39.04
C SER A 16 20.23 -19.32 38.33
N CYS A 17 19.16 -18.78 38.92
CA CYS A 17 17.86 -18.65 38.26
C CYS A 17 17.66 -17.18 37.85
N LYS A 18 17.77 -16.90 36.56
CA LYS A 18 17.56 -15.56 35.99
C LYS A 18 16.22 -15.48 35.29
N LEU A 19 15.60 -14.31 35.31
CA LEU A 19 14.36 -14.08 34.58
C LEU A 19 14.58 -14.43 33.09
N ILE A 20 13.64 -15.17 32.50
CA ILE A 20 13.68 -15.45 31.07
C ILE A 20 13.40 -14.14 30.35
N ASP A 21 14.34 -13.72 29.50
CA ASP A 21 14.06 -12.69 28.52
C ASP A 21 13.45 -13.33 27.27
N ILE A 22 12.14 -13.19 27.13
CA ILE A 22 11.37 -13.80 26.04
C ILE A 22 11.77 -13.16 24.71
N CYS A 23 12.11 -11.87 24.70
CA CYS A 23 12.58 -11.15 23.51
C CYS A 23 13.93 -11.65 22.98
N SER A 24 14.78 -12.23 23.84
CA SER A 24 16.07 -12.81 23.42
C SER A 24 15.91 -14.09 22.59
N GLN A 25 14.70 -14.66 22.50
CA GLN A 25 14.40 -15.86 21.70
C GLN A 25 13.37 -15.51 20.63
N ASP A 26 13.75 -15.61 19.35
CA ASP A 26 12.87 -15.35 18.21
C ASP A 26 12.10 -14.01 18.30
N ASN A 27 12.75 -12.97 18.84
CA ASN A 27 12.14 -11.67 19.12
C ASN A 27 10.83 -11.76 19.94
N GLY A 28 10.71 -12.77 20.79
CA GLY A 28 9.50 -13.06 21.56
C GLY A 28 8.26 -13.39 20.72
N GLY A 29 8.45 -13.84 19.47
CA GLY A 29 7.38 -14.08 18.49
C GLY A 29 6.86 -12.81 17.80
N CYS A 30 7.51 -11.66 18.00
CA CYS A 30 7.16 -10.42 17.33
C CYS A 30 7.65 -10.40 15.87
N SER A 31 6.99 -9.60 15.04
CA SER A 31 7.45 -9.33 13.68
C SER A 31 8.90 -8.84 13.67
N PHE A 32 9.64 -9.10 12.60
CA PHE A 32 10.95 -8.49 12.37
C PHE A 32 10.89 -6.95 12.37
N PHE A 33 9.74 -6.39 11.96
CA PHE A 33 9.46 -4.97 11.96
C PHE A 33 8.75 -4.49 13.24
N ALA A 34 8.88 -5.22 14.35
CA ALA A 34 8.36 -4.84 15.65
C ALA A 34 9.45 -4.84 16.73
N ASP A 35 9.28 -3.95 17.70
CA ASP A 35 10.02 -3.94 18.94
C ASP A 35 9.35 -4.87 19.96
N CYS A 36 10.16 -5.69 20.61
CA CYS A 36 9.72 -6.63 21.64
C CYS A 36 9.97 -6.06 23.03
N ALA A 37 8.96 -6.11 23.89
CA ALA A 37 9.08 -5.79 25.31
C ALA A 37 8.59 -6.96 26.17
N SER A 38 9.51 -7.55 26.94
CA SER A 38 9.22 -8.58 27.93
C SER A 38 8.59 -7.97 29.19
N ASN A 39 7.37 -8.36 29.55
CA ASN A 39 6.79 -8.01 30.84
C ASN A 39 7.31 -8.97 31.92
N LYS A 40 8.17 -8.44 32.80
CA LYS A 40 8.87 -9.22 33.83
C LYS A 40 7.95 -9.78 34.92
N THR A 41 6.76 -9.22 35.10
CA THR A 41 5.82 -9.61 36.15
C THR A 41 4.81 -10.63 35.66
N SER A 42 4.27 -10.45 34.45
CA SER A 42 3.29 -11.37 33.85
C SER A 42 3.90 -12.47 32.99
N PHE A 43 5.22 -12.41 32.71
CA PHE A 43 5.91 -13.31 31.78
C PHE A 43 5.27 -13.33 30.38
N THR A 44 4.76 -12.18 29.94
CA THR A 44 4.16 -12.01 28.62
C THR A 44 5.02 -11.12 27.74
N THR A 45 4.90 -11.30 26.43
CA THR A 45 5.54 -10.44 25.43
C THR A 45 4.55 -9.36 24.97
N ARG A 46 5.05 -8.13 24.80
CA ARG A 46 4.34 -7.07 24.09
C ARG A 46 5.12 -6.72 22.83
N CYS A 47 4.47 -6.88 21.69
CA CYS A 47 5.01 -6.46 20.39
C CYS A 47 4.46 -5.09 20.01
N THR A 48 5.28 -4.24 19.39
CA THR A 48 4.84 -2.94 18.86
C THR A 48 5.54 -2.71 17.54
N CYS A 49 4.78 -2.46 16.46
CA CYS A 49 5.39 -2.18 15.17
C CYS A 49 6.31 -0.96 15.25
N LYS A 50 7.44 -1.04 14.57
CA LYS A 50 8.41 0.05 14.44
C LYS A 50 7.77 1.24 13.71
N ASN A 51 8.39 2.41 13.85
CA ASN A 51 7.91 3.62 13.18
C ASN A 51 7.77 3.39 11.65
N GLY A 52 6.66 3.84 11.07
CA GLY A 52 6.32 3.63 9.65
C GLY A 52 5.66 2.29 9.32
N TYR A 53 5.43 1.41 10.31
CA TYR A 53 4.70 0.16 10.14
C TYR A 53 3.40 0.15 10.94
N ILE A 54 2.40 -0.57 10.44
CA ILE A 54 1.10 -0.77 11.12
C ILE A 54 0.80 -2.25 11.34
N GLY A 55 -0.01 -2.57 12.35
CA GLY A 55 -0.45 -3.94 12.62
C GLY A 55 -0.51 -4.25 14.11
N ASP A 56 -0.54 -5.54 14.45
CA ASP A 56 -0.69 -6.02 15.83
C ASP A 56 0.66 -6.27 16.54
N GLY A 57 1.78 -6.00 15.86
CA GLY A 57 3.13 -6.23 16.38
C GLY A 57 3.67 -7.64 16.11
N THR A 58 2.81 -8.65 15.93
CA THR A 58 3.22 -9.98 15.41
C THR A 58 3.26 -9.98 13.89
N LYS A 59 2.38 -9.19 13.27
CA LYS A 59 2.37 -8.82 11.86
C LYS A 59 2.46 -7.31 11.77
N CYS A 60 3.45 -6.83 11.03
CA CYS A 60 3.65 -5.42 10.76
C CYS A 60 3.76 -5.22 9.26
N ILE A 61 2.99 -4.28 8.73
CA ILE A 61 2.84 -3.97 7.32
C ILE A 61 3.47 -2.60 7.06
N GLY A 62 4.34 -2.54 6.06
CA GLY A 62 5.04 -1.32 5.66
C GLY A 62 4.22 -0.42 4.75
N ASN A 63 4.85 0.60 4.20
CA ASN A 63 4.23 1.54 3.25
C ASN A 63 3.91 0.88 1.90
N VAL A 64 3.18 1.60 1.04
CA VAL A 64 2.74 1.11 -0.27
C VAL A 64 3.90 0.62 -1.13
N LEU A 65 5.03 1.33 -1.15
CA LEU A 65 6.18 0.95 -1.97
C LEU A 65 6.78 -0.39 -1.49
N GLU A 66 6.91 -0.56 -0.17
CA GLU A 66 7.37 -1.80 0.44
C GLU A 66 6.39 -2.97 0.20
N SER A 67 5.08 -2.73 0.31
CA SER A 67 4.05 -3.73 0.00
C SER A 67 4.09 -4.15 -1.48
N LEU A 68 4.27 -3.20 -2.41
CA LEU A 68 4.45 -3.48 -3.84
C LEU A 68 5.73 -4.29 -4.12
N GLN A 69 6.83 -3.98 -3.43
CA GLN A 69 8.09 -4.72 -3.56
C GLN A 69 7.96 -6.18 -3.09
N ASN A 70 7.19 -6.42 -2.02
CA ASN A 70 7.06 -7.72 -1.39
C ASN A 70 6.03 -8.63 -2.08
N ASP A 71 5.12 -8.09 -2.91
CA ASP A 71 4.14 -8.88 -3.65
C ASP A 71 4.70 -9.39 -4.99
N PRO A 72 4.86 -10.72 -5.19
CA PRO A 72 5.39 -11.27 -6.43
C PRO A 72 4.50 -11.02 -7.65
N ASN A 73 3.19 -10.79 -7.46
CA ASN A 73 2.23 -10.53 -8.53
C ASN A 73 2.24 -9.08 -9.01
N LEU A 74 2.94 -8.16 -8.31
CA LEU A 74 2.98 -6.73 -8.61
C LEU A 74 4.36 -6.24 -9.08
N ARG A 75 5.30 -7.17 -9.27
CA ARG A 75 6.71 -6.87 -9.61
C ARG A 75 6.88 -6.00 -10.86
N GLU A 76 6.10 -6.28 -11.91
CA GLU A 76 6.20 -5.53 -13.16
C GLU A 76 5.80 -4.06 -12.97
N PHE A 77 4.72 -3.82 -12.23
CA PHE A 77 4.26 -2.48 -11.91
C PHE A 77 5.22 -1.75 -10.96
N HIS A 78 5.69 -2.43 -9.91
CA HIS A 78 6.70 -1.90 -8.99
C HIS A 78 7.99 -1.48 -9.73
N SER A 79 8.48 -2.30 -10.65
CA SER A 79 9.65 -1.98 -11.48
C SER A 79 9.46 -0.71 -12.29
N ARG A 80 8.28 -0.51 -12.88
CA ARG A 80 7.95 0.71 -13.64
C ARG A 80 7.91 1.95 -12.77
N LEU A 81 7.34 1.85 -11.55
CA LEU A 81 7.37 2.93 -10.58
C LEU A 81 8.80 3.29 -10.15
N MET A 82 9.66 2.30 -9.92
CA MET A 82 11.05 2.53 -9.51
C MET A 82 11.93 3.12 -10.62
N ASN A 83 11.57 2.89 -11.88
CA ASN A 83 12.25 3.46 -13.06
C ASN A 83 11.64 4.79 -13.53
N SER A 84 10.64 5.32 -12.82
CA SER A 84 9.94 6.58 -13.14
C SER A 84 10.48 7.76 -12.32
N SER A 85 10.18 8.99 -12.75
CA SER A 85 10.53 10.17 -11.94
C SER A 85 9.55 10.42 -10.78
N ILE A 86 8.44 9.68 -10.73
CA ILE A 86 7.33 9.93 -9.80
C ILE A 86 7.49 9.25 -8.43
N ARG A 87 8.62 8.56 -8.19
CA ARG A 87 8.92 7.88 -6.93
C ARG A 87 8.72 8.76 -5.69
N GLN A 88 8.98 10.06 -5.81
CA GLN A 88 8.79 11.01 -4.70
C GLN A 88 7.33 11.10 -4.23
N ILE A 89 6.35 10.89 -5.12
CA ILE A 89 4.93 10.86 -4.76
C ILE A 89 4.62 9.66 -3.87
N LEU A 90 5.34 8.55 -4.05
CA LEU A 90 5.21 7.31 -3.27
C LEU A 90 6.06 7.30 -2.00
N SER A 91 6.58 8.46 -1.58
CA SER A 91 7.36 8.56 -0.34
C SER A 91 6.54 8.06 0.86
N PRO A 92 7.17 7.43 1.88
CA PRO A 92 6.47 6.90 3.04
C PRO A 92 5.61 7.93 3.80
N GLU A 93 6.01 9.20 3.74
CA GLU A 93 5.31 10.33 4.37
C GLU A 93 4.00 10.71 3.65
N ASN A 94 3.80 10.28 2.40
CA ASN A 94 2.63 10.64 1.61
C ASN A 94 1.52 9.60 1.76
N HIS A 95 0.29 10.06 1.97
CA HIS A 95 -0.90 9.20 1.97
C HIS A 95 -1.45 9.02 0.55
N VAL A 96 -1.08 7.91 -0.09
CA VAL A 96 -1.41 7.62 -1.50
C VAL A 96 -1.94 6.22 -1.67
N SER A 97 -3.16 6.09 -2.21
CA SER A 97 -3.70 4.81 -2.67
C SER A 97 -3.20 4.53 -4.08
N VAL A 98 -2.90 3.28 -4.38
CA VAL A 98 -2.34 2.88 -5.68
C VAL A 98 -3.21 1.81 -6.31
N VAL A 99 -3.59 2.01 -7.57
CA VAL A 99 -4.19 0.98 -8.41
C VAL A 99 -3.06 0.21 -9.08
N ALA A 100 -2.81 -1.02 -8.69
CA ALA A 100 -1.67 -1.81 -9.15
C ALA A 100 -2.13 -2.95 -10.07
N PRO A 101 -1.86 -2.87 -11.39
CA PRO A 101 -2.08 -4.00 -12.27
C PRO A 101 -1.20 -5.18 -11.89
N ASN A 102 -1.77 -6.37 -11.87
CA ASN A 102 -0.99 -7.59 -11.69
C ASN A 102 -0.08 -7.85 -12.92
N ASN A 103 0.89 -8.75 -12.76
CA ASN A 103 1.81 -9.08 -13.85
C ASN A 103 1.10 -9.56 -15.14
N ASN A 104 -0.04 -10.23 -15.02
CA ASN A 104 -0.80 -10.74 -16.18
C ASN A 104 -1.44 -9.62 -17.00
N ALA A 105 -1.85 -8.51 -16.36
CA ALA A 105 -2.42 -7.33 -17.00
C ALA A 105 -1.50 -6.73 -18.09
N PHE A 106 -0.19 -6.83 -17.90
CA PHE A 106 0.81 -6.37 -18.86
C PHE A 106 0.99 -7.32 -20.06
N THR A 107 0.55 -8.57 -19.95
CA THR A 107 0.67 -9.58 -21.02
C THR A 107 -0.58 -9.69 -21.89
N SER A 108 -1.77 -9.49 -21.30
CA SER A 108 -3.07 -9.59 -21.96
C SER A 108 -3.41 -8.40 -22.85
N SER A 109 -2.80 -7.24 -22.59
CA SER A 109 -3.08 -5.95 -23.26
C SER A 109 -2.41 -5.76 -24.63
N ARG A 110 -1.94 -6.83 -25.29
CA ARG A 110 -1.18 -6.79 -26.56
C ARG A 110 -1.95 -6.33 -27.82
N ARG A 111 -3.19 -5.84 -27.71
CA ARG A 111 -3.98 -5.39 -28.88
C ARG A 111 -4.19 -3.86 -28.87
N LYS A 112 -3.49 -3.17 -29.79
CA LYS A 112 -3.81 -1.86 -30.42
C LYS A 112 -3.47 -0.50 -29.72
N ARG A 113 -2.44 -0.35 -28.89
CA ARG A 113 -1.90 1.00 -28.56
C ARG A 113 -0.38 1.09 -28.75
N ARG A 114 0.08 2.26 -29.20
CA ARG A 114 1.49 2.61 -29.48
C ARG A 114 2.37 2.25 -28.28
N SER A 115 3.48 1.55 -28.55
CA SER A 115 4.63 1.35 -27.65
C SER A 115 4.32 0.81 -26.24
N VAL A 116 4.05 -0.49 -26.17
CA VAL A 116 3.87 -1.31 -24.94
C VAL A 116 5.07 -1.28 -23.96
N ASN A 117 6.16 -0.58 -24.28
CA ASN A 117 7.42 -0.68 -23.52
C ASN A 117 7.67 0.42 -22.48
N SER A 118 6.89 1.50 -22.41
CA SER A 118 7.05 2.48 -21.32
C SER A 118 5.73 3.14 -20.99
N LEU A 119 5.22 2.92 -19.78
CA LEU A 119 4.24 3.85 -19.20
C LEU A 119 5.01 5.14 -18.92
N SER A 120 4.53 6.27 -19.42
CA SER A 120 5.09 7.57 -19.08
C SER A 120 4.83 7.92 -17.62
N ASP A 121 5.51 8.94 -17.09
CA ASP A 121 5.24 9.43 -15.74
C ASP A 121 3.79 9.92 -15.59
N LEU A 122 3.17 10.44 -16.66
CA LEU A 122 1.77 10.84 -16.65
C LEU A 122 0.83 9.62 -16.59
N ASP A 123 1.15 8.57 -17.35
CA ASP A 123 0.42 7.31 -17.29
C ASP A 123 0.50 6.71 -15.89
N LEU A 124 1.69 6.70 -15.29
CA LEU A 124 1.87 6.17 -13.93
C LEU A 124 1.13 7.00 -12.87
N LYS A 125 1.04 8.32 -13.04
CA LYS A 125 0.23 9.19 -12.17
C LYS A 125 -1.27 8.87 -12.25
N HIS A 126 -1.75 8.31 -13.36
CA HIS A 126 -3.14 7.86 -13.50
C HIS A 126 -3.47 6.67 -12.57
N TYR A 127 -2.46 5.92 -12.13
CA TYR A 127 -2.64 4.79 -11.20
C TYR A 127 -2.56 5.21 -9.72
N ILE A 128 -2.38 6.50 -9.42
CA ILE A 128 -2.17 6.99 -8.06
C ILE A 128 -3.32 7.93 -7.68
N VAL A 129 -3.92 7.69 -6.52
CA VAL A 129 -4.94 8.53 -5.90
C VAL A 129 -4.38 9.06 -4.58
N SER A 130 -4.23 10.38 -4.46
CA SER A 130 -3.73 11.02 -3.23
C SER A 130 -4.86 11.46 -2.31
N CYS A 131 -4.59 11.56 -1.01
CA CYS A 131 -5.48 12.15 0.00
C CYS A 131 -6.82 11.42 0.19
N VAL A 132 -6.90 10.16 -0.21
CA VAL A 132 -8.06 9.30 0.01
C VAL A 132 -7.58 8.03 0.71
N SER A 133 -8.25 7.67 1.79
CA SER A 133 -8.10 6.35 2.42
C SER A 133 -9.17 5.42 1.87
N LEU A 134 -8.77 4.46 1.03
CA LEU A 134 -9.67 3.43 0.52
C LEU A 134 -9.62 2.21 1.43
N SER A 135 -10.76 1.79 1.98
CA SER A 135 -10.88 0.49 2.65
C SER A 135 -11.53 -0.55 1.74
N GLU A 136 -11.32 -1.83 2.06
CA GLU A 136 -11.98 -2.93 1.34
C GLU A 136 -13.51 -2.80 1.36
N ASN A 137 -14.08 -2.32 2.47
CA ASN A 137 -15.51 -2.08 2.59
C ASN A 137 -16.00 -0.96 1.67
N ASP A 138 -15.21 0.12 1.55
CA ASP A 138 -15.51 1.22 0.65
C ASP A 138 -15.54 0.78 -0.82
N VAL A 139 -14.60 -0.10 -1.19
CA VAL A 139 -14.49 -0.63 -2.55
C VAL A 139 -15.62 -1.62 -2.85
N LYS A 140 -16.01 -2.45 -1.87
CA LYS A 140 -17.14 -3.38 -2.00
C LYS A 140 -18.50 -2.68 -2.10
N ALA A 141 -18.68 -1.57 -1.38
CA ALA A 141 -19.90 -0.79 -1.45
C ALA A 141 -20.13 -0.20 -2.85
N GLY A 142 -19.06 0.18 -3.55
CA GLY A 142 -19.13 0.82 -4.87
C GLY A 142 -19.60 2.28 -4.79
N ASP A 143 -20.00 2.81 -5.95
CA ASP A 143 -20.49 4.19 -6.16
C ASP A 143 -19.57 5.29 -5.62
N LYS A 144 -18.25 5.10 -5.78
CA LYS A 144 -17.25 6.09 -5.39
C LYS A 144 -16.46 6.57 -6.58
N SER A 145 -16.20 7.88 -6.63
CA SER A 145 -15.39 8.51 -7.68
C SER A 145 -14.23 9.27 -7.06
N PHE A 146 -13.05 9.14 -7.66
CA PHE A 146 -11.81 9.77 -7.19
C PHE A 146 -11.09 10.44 -8.35
N VAL A 147 -10.29 11.45 -8.02
CA VAL A 147 -9.39 12.10 -8.98
C VAL A 147 -7.98 11.56 -8.77
N THR A 148 -7.34 11.12 -9.85
CA THR A 148 -5.95 10.64 -9.82
C THR A 148 -4.99 11.82 -9.72
N VAL A 149 -3.72 11.53 -9.44
CA VAL A 149 -2.65 12.54 -9.51
C VAL A 149 -2.46 13.07 -10.94
N ALA A 150 -2.91 12.34 -11.96
CA ALA A 150 -2.95 12.81 -13.35
C ALA A 150 -4.16 13.73 -13.65
N GLY A 151 -5.09 13.92 -12.71
CA GLY A 151 -6.28 14.78 -12.87
C GLY A 151 -7.48 14.10 -13.51
N SER A 152 -7.39 12.81 -13.82
CA SER A 152 -8.47 12.02 -14.41
C SER A 152 -9.36 11.36 -13.35
N TRP A 153 -10.58 10.98 -13.74
CA TRP A 153 -11.51 10.28 -12.86
C TRP A 153 -11.28 8.76 -12.81
N LEU A 154 -11.41 8.18 -11.62
CA LEU A 154 -11.57 6.75 -11.38
C LEU A 154 -12.89 6.51 -10.65
N ASN A 155 -13.77 5.76 -11.28
CA ASN A 155 -15.10 5.45 -10.78
C ASN A 155 -15.15 3.98 -10.37
N ILE A 156 -15.29 3.72 -9.08
CA ILE A 156 -15.46 2.38 -8.51
C ILE A 156 -16.95 2.07 -8.45
N THR A 157 -17.39 1.07 -9.19
CA THR A 157 -18.77 0.56 -9.22
C THR A 157 -18.85 -0.84 -8.61
N SER A 158 -20.03 -1.21 -8.14
CA SER A 158 -20.27 -2.56 -7.61
C SER A 158 -20.58 -3.55 -8.74
N PRO A 159 -20.01 -4.77 -8.73
CA PRO A 159 -19.07 -5.31 -7.73
C PRO A 159 -17.60 -5.03 -8.07
N MET A 160 -16.94 -4.16 -7.30
CA MET A 160 -15.49 -3.90 -7.33
C MET A 160 -14.88 -3.71 -8.74
N VAL A 161 -15.47 -2.85 -9.57
CA VAL A 161 -14.99 -2.54 -10.93
C VAL A 161 -14.56 -1.08 -11.02
N ILE A 162 -13.44 -0.79 -11.66
CA ILE A 162 -12.97 0.56 -11.99
C ILE A 162 -13.35 0.88 -13.43
N ASN A 163 -13.97 2.06 -13.63
CA ASN A 163 -14.35 2.62 -14.93
C ASN A 163 -15.13 1.63 -15.81
N ASN A 164 -15.92 0.75 -15.18
CA ASN A 164 -16.75 -0.27 -15.82
C ASN A 164 -16.00 -1.31 -16.70
N ASN A 165 -14.66 -1.39 -16.62
CA ASN A 165 -13.87 -2.30 -17.47
C ASN A 165 -12.79 -3.09 -16.70
N VAL A 166 -12.27 -2.54 -15.60
CA VAL A 166 -11.12 -3.09 -14.88
C VAL A 166 -11.58 -3.68 -13.55
N SER A 167 -11.40 -4.97 -13.36
CA SER A 167 -11.84 -5.66 -12.14
C SER A 167 -10.80 -5.54 -11.04
N ILE A 168 -11.22 -5.16 -9.84
CA ILE A 168 -10.38 -5.17 -8.64
C ILE A 168 -10.41 -6.58 -8.06
N LEU A 169 -9.25 -7.23 -8.07
CA LEU A 169 -9.05 -8.61 -7.62
C LEU A 169 -8.89 -8.69 -6.10
N SER A 170 -8.20 -7.72 -5.49
CA SER A 170 -7.97 -7.66 -4.05
C SER A 170 -7.61 -6.25 -3.59
N VAL A 171 -7.86 -5.96 -2.32
CA VAL A 171 -7.45 -4.70 -1.66
C VAL A 171 -6.39 -5.04 -0.62
N LEU A 172 -5.16 -4.58 -0.81
CA LEU A 172 -4.07 -4.75 0.15
C LEU A 172 -3.96 -3.52 1.03
N THR A 173 -3.79 -3.71 2.32
CA THR A 173 -3.52 -2.63 3.27
C THR A 173 -2.03 -2.28 3.28
N ALA A 174 -1.70 -1.01 3.44
CA ALA A 174 -0.35 -0.50 3.66
C ALA A 174 -0.35 0.58 4.76
N ALA A 175 0.81 0.88 5.34
CA ALA A 175 0.95 1.83 6.44
C ALA A 175 0.48 3.24 6.08
N ASN A 176 0.68 3.67 4.84
CA ASN A 176 0.32 5.01 4.37
C ASN A 176 -0.94 5.03 3.46
N SER A 177 -1.52 3.89 3.05
CA SER A 177 -2.83 3.82 2.34
C SER A 177 -3.22 2.37 1.96
N ALA A 178 -3.90 2.16 0.83
CA ALA A 178 -4.24 0.86 0.27
C ALA A 178 -3.72 0.67 -1.18
N ILE A 179 -3.62 -0.59 -1.60
CA ILE A 179 -3.30 -1.00 -2.97
C ILE A 179 -4.49 -1.77 -3.54
N LEU A 180 -5.06 -1.28 -4.64
CA LEU A 180 -6.11 -1.97 -5.40
C LEU A 180 -5.47 -2.81 -6.49
N VAL A 181 -5.43 -4.13 -6.30
CA VAL A 181 -4.85 -5.03 -7.30
C VAL A 181 -5.87 -5.24 -8.42
N VAL A 182 -5.48 -5.02 -9.67
CA VAL A 182 -6.39 -5.11 -10.82
C VAL A 182 -5.93 -6.09 -11.90
N ASP A 183 -6.89 -6.56 -12.70
CA ASP A 183 -6.70 -7.58 -13.74
C ASP A 183 -6.18 -7.05 -15.09
N LYS A 184 -6.30 -5.74 -15.32
CA LYS A 184 -5.99 -5.04 -16.58
C LYS A 184 -5.32 -3.70 -16.32
N LEU A 185 -4.72 -3.15 -17.37
CA LEU A 185 -4.25 -1.76 -17.37
C LEU A 185 -5.44 -0.80 -17.37
N LEU A 186 -5.30 0.35 -16.71
CA LEU A 186 -6.27 1.43 -16.81
C LEU A 186 -6.15 2.08 -18.19
N ASP A 187 -7.29 2.35 -18.81
CA ASP A 187 -7.35 3.13 -20.03
C ASP A 187 -7.01 4.59 -19.69
N VAL A 188 -5.81 5.03 -20.07
CA VAL A 188 -5.43 6.44 -19.93
C VAL A 188 -6.22 7.24 -20.96
N PRO A 189 -6.92 8.33 -20.57
CA PRO A 189 -7.58 9.21 -21.52
C PRO A 189 -6.53 9.79 -22.47
N ASP A 190 -6.76 9.67 -23.79
CA ASP A 190 -5.81 10.14 -24.79
C ASP A 190 -5.58 11.65 -24.60
N SER A 191 -4.31 12.07 -24.57
CA SER A 191 -3.91 13.49 -24.50
C SER A 191 -4.32 14.31 -25.72
N ASP A 192 -4.86 13.66 -26.75
CA ASP A 192 -5.21 14.25 -28.05
C ASP A 192 -6.73 14.50 -28.20
N ASP A 193 -7.55 14.29 -27.16
CA ASP A 193 -8.94 14.77 -27.18
C ASP A 193 -8.96 16.25 -26.77
N ASP A 194 -8.88 17.11 -27.79
CA ASP A 194 -8.98 18.57 -27.81
C ASP A 194 -10.29 19.13 -27.18
N SER A 195 -11.08 18.27 -26.53
CA SER A 195 -12.34 18.60 -25.87
C SER A 195 -12.14 19.14 -24.43
N LEU A 196 -10.97 18.93 -23.82
CA LEU A 196 -10.69 19.37 -22.43
C LEU A 196 -9.96 20.72 -22.31
N GLU A 197 -9.41 21.31 -23.38
CA GLU A 197 -8.95 22.71 -23.33
C GLU A 197 -10.11 23.70 -23.09
N HIS A 198 -11.36 23.30 -23.40
CA HIS A 198 -12.53 24.13 -23.09
C HIS A 198 -12.95 24.14 -21.61
N VAL A 199 -12.42 23.23 -20.78
CA VAL A 199 -12.71 23.19 -19.33
C VAL A 199 -11.65 23.92 -18.51
N SER A 200 -10.41 24.03 -19.03
CA SER A 200 -9.33 24.77 -18.37
C SER A 200 -9.58 26.29 -18.28
N THR A 201 -10.45 26.84 -19.14
CA THR A 201 -10.82 28.26 -19.09
C THR A 201 -11.78 28.56 -17.94
N PHE A 202 -12.54 27.58 -17.45
CA PHE A 202 -13.51 27.80 -16.38
C PHE A 202 -12.86 27.83 -14.99
N VAL A 203 -11.81 27.04 -14.76
CA VAL A 203 -11.10 27.03 -13.46
C VAL A 203 -10.11 28.20 -13.34
N ARG A 204 -9.56 28.70 -14.46
CA ARG A 204 -8.76 29.94 -14.47
C ARG A 204 -9.60 31.22 -14.38
N GLY A 205 -10.92 31.15 -14.59
CA GLY A 205 -11.83 32.29 -14.52
C GLY A 205 -12.46 32.60 -13.16
N ILE A 206 -12.25 31.76 -12.13
CA ILE A 206 -12.90 31.91 -10.80
C ILE A 206 -11.99 32.62 -9.77
N LEU A 207 -10.75 32.96 -10.12
CA LEU A 207 -9.82 33.70 -9.25
C LEU A 207 -9.62 35.19 -9.60
N ILE A 208 -10.57 35.80 -10.31
CA ILE A 208 -10.61 37.27 -10.44
C ILE A 208 -12.04 37.74 -10.17
N ILE A 209 -12.37 37.94 -8.90
CA ILE A 209 -13.31 38.98 -8.51
C ILE A 209 -12.52 39.87 -7.56
N ASP A 210 -12.01 40.98 -8.11
CA ASP A 210 -11.38 42.08 -7.39
C ASP A 210 -12.43 42.95 -6.65
N TYR A 211 -11.95 43.63 -5.61
CA TYR A 211 -12.53 44.64 -4.70
C TYR A 211 -13.11 44.16 -3.37
#